data_AF-A0A7J4U817-F1
#
_entry.id   AF-A0A7J4U817-F1
#
_cell.length_a   1.000
_cell.length_b   1.000
_cell.length_c   1.000
_cell.angle_alpha   90.00
_cell.angle_beta   90.00
_cell.angle_gamma   90.00
#
_symmetry.space_group_name_H-M   'P 1'
#
loop_
_entity.id
_entity.type
_entity.pdbx_description
1 polymer ?
#
loop_
_entity_poly.entity_id
_entity_poly.type
_entity_poly.pdbx_seq_one_letter_code
_entity_poly.pdbx_strand_id
1 'polypeptide(L)'
;MFNETVNAASTVVNQTLNYLSTDFFSRILAILEAPIKNPQMLWMLLPLLATAILIEFYFGRYKDEELGWNTAYGNALVLAFISIDLLRHTYEPLGLTIRDAIFVGNSKIFVALIIFSFALLLLFIDFFHFLPKKLAYAISSPAYINFLGLIGIMLVYSSKIPLDWTTFGACLVILILFIIIAELLYLMVPTHHSPINRILTVDDKEKKKN
;
A
#
# COMPACT_ATOMS: atom_id res chain seq x y z
N MET A 1 -4.52 -10.46 -50.63
CA MET A 1 -3.47 -11.00 -49.73
C MET A 1 -2.84 -9.95 -48.80
N PHE A 2 -1.98 -9.02 -49.24
CA PHE A 2 -1.29 -8.09 -48.30
C PHE A 2 -2.26 -7.20 -47.48
N ASN A 3 -3.28 -6.61 -48.11
CA ASN A 3 -4.28 -5.78 -47.40
C ASN A 3 -5.15 -6.59 -46.43
N GLU A 4 -5.42 -7.86 -46.71
CA GLU A 4 -6.20 -8.74 -45.81
C GLU A 4 -5.37 -9.13 -44.58
N THR A 5 -4.07 -9.40 -44.76
CA THR A 5 -3.17 -9.69 -43.63
C THR A 5 -2.98 -8.48 -42.72
N VAL A 6 -2.91 -7.26 -43.27
CA VAL A 6 -2.80 -6.03 -42.48
C VAL A 6 -4.09 -5.75 -41.69
N ASN A 7 -5.26 -5.95 -42.32
CA ASN A 7 -6.55 -5.76 -41.65
C ASN A 7 -6.84 -6.80 -40.55
N ALA A 8 -6.38 -8.05 -40.75
CA ALA A 8 -6.48 -9.08 -39.72
C ALA A 8 -5.59 -8.75 -38.50
N ALA A 9 -4.34 -8.33 -38.75
CA ALA A 9 -3.41 -7.95 -37.70
C ALA A 9 -3.94 -6.74 -36.89
N SER A 10 -4.45 -5.70 -37.55
CA SER A 10 -5.01 -4.53 -36.86
C SER A 10 -6.25 -4.87 -36.01
N THR A 11 -7.11 -5.78 -36.50
CA THR A 11 -8.28 -6.25 -35.75
C THR A 11 -7.89 -6.99 -34.48
N VAL A 12 -6.90 -7.90 -34.57
CA VAL A 12 -6.38 -8.64 -33.40
C VAL A 12 -5.75 -7.69 -32.39
N VAL A 13 -4.96 -6.72 -32.85
CA VAL A 13 -4.37 -5.69 -31.97
C VAL A 13 -5.45 -4.89 -31.25
N ASN A 14 -6.46 -4.40 -31.96
CA ASN A 14 -7.54 -3.62 -31.36
C ASN A 14 -8.36 -4.44 -30.36
N GLN A 15 -8.67 -5.70 -30.67
CA GLN A 15 -9.35 -6.60 -29.74
C GLN A 15 -8.51 -6.87 -28.48
N THR A 16 -7.20 -7.08 -28.65
CA THR A 16 -6.27 -7.30 -27.52
C THR A 16 -6.20 -6.05 -26.64
N LEU A 17 -6.07 -4.86 -27.22
CA LEU A 17 -6.05 -3.60 -26.49
C LEU A 17 -7.37 -3.33 -25.75
N ASN A 18 -8.51 -3.65 -26.37
CA ASN A 18 -9.82 -3.51 -25.74
C ASN A 18 -9.99 -4.52 -24.58
N TYR A 19 -9.54 -5.76 -24.74
CA TYR A 19 -9.56 -6.75 -23.66
C TYR A 19 -8.65 -6.35 -22.50
N LEU A 20 -7.42 -5.92 -22.79
CA LEU A 20 -6.47 -5.49 -21.75
C LEU A 20 -6.97 -4.25 -21.00
N SER A 21 -7.54 -3.27 -21.70
CA SER A 21 -8.07 -2.06 -21.05
C SER A 21 -9.31 -2.35 -20.20
N THR A 22 -10.21 -3.23 -20.67
CA THR A 22 -11.41 -3.62 -19.93
C THR A 22 -11.08 -4.47 -18.70
N ASP A 23 -10.19 -5.45 -18.80
CA ASP A 23 -9.73 -6.26 -17.65
C ASP A 23 -8.98 -5.40 -16.62
N PHE A 24 -8.08 -4.53 -17.08
CA PHE A 24 -7.33 -3.63 -16.19
C PHE A 24 -8.24 -2.67 -15.42
N PHE A 25 -9.18 -2.00 -16.10
CA PHE A 25 -10.13 -1.11 -15.44
C PHE A 25 -11.07 -1.87 -14.50
N SER A 26 -11.54 -3.06 -14.92
CA SER A 26 -12.33 -3.95 -14.07
C SER A 26 -11.56 -4.33 -12.80
N ARG A 27 -10.24 -4.57 -12.90
CA ARG A 27 -9.39 -4.87 -11.76
C ARG A 27 -9.27 -3.69 -10.79
N ILE A 28 -9.08 -2.47 -11.29
CA ILE A 28 -9.09 -1.26 -10.45
C ILE A 28 -10.42 -1.15 -9.69
N LEU A 29 -11.55 -1.24 -10.40
CA LEU A 29 -12.87 -1.16 -9.77
C LEU A 29 -13.08 -2.29 -8.76
N ALA A 30 -12.67 -3.52 -9.07
CA ALA A 30 -12.79 -4.65 -8.16
C ALA A 30 -12.02 -4.43 -6.86
N ILE A 31 -10.82 -3.81 -6.91
CA ILE A 31 -10.05 -3.45 -5.72
C ILE A 31 -10.76 -2.33 -4.94
N LEU A 32 -11.23 -1.27 -5.61
CA LEU A 32 -11.90 -0.15 -4.93
C LEU A 32 -13.26 -0.54 -4.33
N GLU A 33 -13.98 -1.47 -4.96
CA GLU A 33 -15.25 -2.01 -4.45
C GLU A 33 -15.07 -3.09 -3.38
N ALA A 34 -13.84 -3.58 -3.16
CA ALA A 34 -13.55 -4.64 -2.20
C ALA A 34 -14.12 -4.38 -0.79
N PRO A 35 -13.99 -3.16 -0.20
CA PRO A 35 -14.50 -2.88 1.13
C PRO A 35 -16.03 -2.93 1.21
N ILE A 36 -16.72 -2.61 0.11
CA ILE A 36 -18.18 -2.66 0.01
C ILE A 36 -18.63 -4.13 -0.06
N LYS A 37 -17.91 -4.96 -0.83
CA LYS A 37 -18.24 -6.37 -1.04
C LYS A 37 -17.82 -7.28 0.12
N ASN A 38 -16.86 -6.86 0.94
CA ASN A 38 -16.39 -7.63 2.10
C ASN A 38 -16.32 -6.72 3.34
N PRO A 39 -17.45 -6.37 3.96
CA PRO A 39 -17.49 -5.40 5.07
C PRO A 39 -16.62 -5.78 6.27
N GLN A 40 -16.26 -7.04 6.44
CA GLN A 40 -15.35 -7.49 7.50
C GLN A 40 -13.98 -6.80 7.43
N MET A 41 -13.52 -6.40 6.24
CA MET A 41 -12.23 -5.70 6.12
C MET A 41 -12.27 -4.26 6.66
N LEU A 42 -13.46 -3.68 6.83
CA LEU A 42 -13.63 -2.33 7.37
C LEU A 42 -13.13 -2.20 8.81
N TRP A 43 -13.13 -3.30 9.58
CA TRP A 43 -12.58 -3.33 10.93
C TRP A 43 -11.09 -3.02 10.97
N MET A 44 -10.35 -3.32 9.89
CA MET A 44 -8.95 -2.99 9.74
C MET A 44 -8.74 -1.70 8.93
N LEU A 45 -9.53 -1.50 7.87
CA LEU A 45 -9.38 -0.33 7.00
C LEU A 45 -9.76 0.98 7.70
N LEU A 46 -10.83 1.02 8.50
CA LEU A 46 -11.29 2.28 9.11
C LEU A 46 -10.29 2.83 10.13
N PRO A 47 -9.73 2.04 11.07
CA PRO A 47 -8.67 2.53 11.95
C PRO A 47 -7.43 2.97 11.18
N LEU A 48 -7.07 2.26 10.10
CA LEU A 48 -5.91 2.60 9.27
C LEU A 48 -6.11 3.95 8.55
N LEU A 49 -7.26 4.13 7.91
CA LEU A 49 -7.62 5.38 7.22
C LEU A 49 -7.75 6.54 8.21
N ALA A 50 -8.37 6.32 9.37
CA ALA A 50 -8.46 7.33 10.42
C ALA A 50 -7.06 7.74 10.90
N THR A 51 -6.18 6.77 11.14
CA THR A 51 -4.80 7.04 11.56
C THR A 51 -4.04 7.81 10.48
N ALA A 52 -4.19 7.43 9.20
CA ALA A 52 -3.61 8.15 8.07
C ALA A 52 -4.06 9.62 8.07
N ILE A 53 -5.37 9.86 8.07
CA ILE A 53 -5.95 11.20 8.01
C ILE A 53 -5.51 12.04 9.21
N LEU A 54 -5.56 11.48 10.43
CA LEU A 54 -5.21 12.19 11.66
C LEU A 54 -3.72 12.55 11.71
N ILE A 55 -2.83 11.66 11.28
CA ILE A 55 -1.39 11.93 11.21
C ILE A 55 -1.10 13.02 10.18
N GLU A 56 -1.73 12.96 9.01
CA GLU A 56 -1.51 13.96 7.98
C GLU A 56 -1.99 15.35 8.42
N PHE A 57 -3.15 15.43 9.11
CA PHE A 57 -3.62 16.67 9.74
C PHE A 57 -2.69 17.16 10.86
N TYR A 58 -2.21 16.26 11.72
CA TYR A 58 -1.30 16.59 12.82
C TYR A 58 -0.02 17.25 12.29
N PHE A 59 0.67 16.62 11.34
CA PHE A 59 1.88 17.19 10.77
C PHE A 59 1.63 18.41 9.88
N GLY A 60 0.45 18.50 9.25
CA GLY A 60 0.04 19.74 8.58
C GLY A 60 -0.05 20.92 9.55
N ARG A 61 -0.54 20.67 10.77
CA ARG A 61 -0.67 21.69 11.83
C ARG A 61 0.65 22.04 12.51
N TYR A 62 1.52 21.06 12.73
CA TYR A 62 2.78 21.17 13.47
C TYR A 62 3.99 20.97 12.55
N LYS A 63 4.25 21.95 11.69
CA LYS A 63 5.25 21.85 10.61
C LYS A 63 6.69 21.64 11.04
N ASP A 64 7.03 22.12 12.23
CA ASP A 64 8.39 22.05 12.74
C ASP A 64 8.71 20.66 13.30
N GLU A 65 7.68 19.84 13.54
CA GLU A 65 7.80 18.45 13.96
C GLU A 65 8.27 17.58 12.79
N GLU A 66 9.33 16.82 13.05
CA GLU A 66 9.83 15.81 12.12
C GLU A 66 9.29 14.45 12.47
N LEU A 67 9.28 13.54 11.49
CA LEU A 67 9.15 12.12 11.83
C LEU A 67 10.30 11.77 12.81
N GLY A 68 9.97 11.14 13.92
CA GLY A 68 10.96 10.55 14.82
C GLY A 68 11.16 9.07 14.49
N TRP A 69 12.27 8.51 14.94
CA TRP A 69 12.48 7.04 14.93
C TRP A 69 11.35 6.30 15.65
N ASN A 70 10.81 6.87 16.73
CA ASN A 70 9.63 6.33 17.42
C ASN A 70 8.40 6.27 16.51
N THR A 71 8.21 7.27 15.64
CA THR A 71 7.10 7.30 14.68
C THR A 71 7.31 6.27 13.57
N ALA A 72 8.51 6.19 13.01
CA ALA A 72 8.87 5.19 11.99
C ALA A 72 8.64 3.76 12.53
N TYR A 73 9.20 3.47 13.71
CA TYR A 73 9.03 2.19 14.40
C TYR A 73 7.55 1.90 14.73
N GLY A 74 6.81 2.91 15.18
CA GLY A 74 5.37 2.80 15.44
C GLY A 74 4.57 2.46 14.19
N ASN A 75 4.89 3.05 13.04
CA ASN A 75 4.24 2.71 11.78
C ASN A 75 4.58 1.27 11.36
N ALA A 76 5.83 0.84 11.51
CA ALA A 76 6.22 -0.55 11.24
C ALA A 76 5.46 -1.54 12.14
N LEU A 77 5.20 -1.20 13.41
CA LEU A 77 4.36 -2.00 14.32
C LEU A 77 2.91 -2.10 13.82
N VAL A 78 2.35 -1.01 13.31
CA VAL A 78 1.00 -1.02 12.72
C VAL A 78 0.94 -1.96 11.52
N LEU A 79 1.94 -1.91 10.63
CA LEU A 79 2.02 -2.84 9.50
C LEU A 79 2.13 -4.30 9.95
N ALA A 80 2.94 -4.56 10.98
CA ALA A 80 3.08 -5.90 11.56
C ALA A 80 1.73 -6.39 12.08
N PHE A 81 0.99 -5.58 12.83
CA PHE A 81 -0.34 -5.92 13.32
C PHE A 81 -1.32 -6.24 12.19
N ILE A 82 -1.37 -5.41 11.14
CA ILE A 82 -2.20 -5.66 9.95
C ILE A 82 -1.83 -7.00 9.32
N SER A 83 -0.55 -7.24 9.07
CA SER A 83 -0.11 -8.45 8.38
C SER A 83 -0.34 -9.74 9.18
N ILE A 84 -0.33 -9.69 10.52
CA ILE A 84 -0.75 -10.80 11.38
C ILE A 84 -2.24 -11.10 11.16
N ASP A 85 -3.08 -10.06 11.10
CA ASP A 85 -4.51 -10.24 10.82
C ASP A 85 -4.75 -10.77 9.39
N LEU A 86 -3.98 -10.30 8.39
CA LEU A 86 -4.01 -10.86 7.04
C LEU A 86 -3.67 -12.35 7.03
N LEU A 87 -2.61 -12.74 7.74
CA LEU A 87 -2.24 -14.16 7.88
C LEU A 87 -3.39 -14.95 8.50
N ARG A 88 -3.90 -14.51 9.66
CA ARG A 88 -5.05 -15.12 10.32
C ARG A 88 -6.23 -15.32 9.37
N HIS A 89 -6.62 -14.27 8.65
CA HIS A 89 -7.73 -14.28 7.71
C HIS A 89 -7.55 -15.32 6.58
N THR A 90 -6.31 -15.60 6.17
CA THR A 90 -6.05 -16.54 5.06
C THR A 90 -6.12 -18.01 5.44
N TYR A 91 -5.80 -18.39 6.68
CA TYR A 91 -5.75 -19.81 7.08
C TYR A 91 -6.88 -20.23 8.02
N GLU A 92 -7.40 -19.32 8.86
CA GLU A 92 -8.42 -19.64 9.86
C GLU A 92 -9.70 -20.23 9.22
N PRO A 93 -10.23 -19.69 8.10
CA PRO A 93 -11.40 -20.28 7.44
C PRO A 93 -11.18 -21.67 6.85
N LEU A 94 -9.92 -22.08 6.65
CA LEU A 94 -9.57 -23.40 6.13
C LEU A 94 -9.51 -24.46 7.25
N GLY A 95 -9.59 -24.06 8.51
CA GLY A 95 -9.40 -24.97 9.66
C GLY A 95 -7.98 -25.54 9.74
N LEU A 96 -7.01 -24.88 9.10
CA LEU A 96 -5.62 -25.32 9.01
C LEU A 96 -4.76 -24.67 10.10
N THR A 97 -3.66 -25.33 10.45
CA THR A 97 -2.58 -24.65 11.18
C THR A 97 -1.84 -23.70 10.24
N ILE A 98 -1.18 -22.67 10.79
CA ILE A 98 -0.34 -21.77 9.98
C ILE A 98 0.73 -22.53 9.19
N ARG A 99 1.29 -23.60 9.77
CA ARG A 99 2.27 -24.45 9.12
C ARG A 99 1.68 -25.08 7.86
N ASP A 100 0.53 -25.72 7.98
CA ASP A 100 -0.10 -26.42 6.86
C ASP A 100 -0.53 -25.44 5.77
N ALA A 101 -1.09 -24.30 6.17
CA ALA A 101 -1.55 -23.27 5.26
C ALA A 101 -0.44 -22.74 4.33
N ILE A 102 0.79 -22.59 4.84
CA ILE A 102 1.96 -22.21 4.04
C ILE A 102 2.24 -23.22 2.92
N PHE A 103 2.06 -24.52 3.18
CA PHE A 103 2.28 -25.58 2.20
C PHE A 103 1.12 -25.77 1.21
N VAL A 104 -0.10 -25.32 1.54
CA VAL A 104 -1.26 -25.37 0.61
C VAL A 104 -1.05 -24.49 -0.63
N GLY A 105 -0.13 -23.53 -0.56
CA GLY A 105 0.28 -22.76 -1.75
C GLY A 105 -0.72 -21.66 -2.14
N ASN A 106 -1.56 -21.18 -1.22
CA ASN A 106 -2.45 -20.05 -1.49
C ASN A 106 -1.62 -18.77 -1.67
N SER A 107 -1.70 -18.17 -2.87
CA SER A 107 -0.97 -16.94 -3.22
C SER A 107 -1.20 -15.78 -2.25
N LYS A 108 -2.34 -15.73 -1.56
CA LYS A 108 -2.65 -14.70 -0.57
C LYS A 108 -1.91 -14.86 0.74
N ILE A 109 -1.64 -16.10 1.15
CA ILE A 109 -0.78 -16.38 2.32
C ILE A 109 0.62 -15.83 2.04
N PHE A 110 1.12 -16.02 0.82
CA PHE A 110 2.41 -15.44 0.42
C PHE A 110 2.41 -13.91 0.45
N VAL A 111 1.35 -13.25 -0.02
CA VAL A 111 1.23 -11.78 0.09
C VAL A 111 1.27 -11.35 1.56
N ALA A 112 0.47 -12.00 2.43
CA ALA A 112 0.45 -11.67 3.85
C ALA A 112 1.82 -11.91 4.52
N LEU A 113 2.52 -13.00 4.18
CA LEU A 113 3.88 -13.30 4.66
C LEU A 113 4.92 -12.29 4.19
N ILE A 114 4.84 -11.83 2.93
CA ILE A 114 5.75 -10.82 2.39
C ILE A 114 5.57 -9.51 3.17
N ILE A 115 4.32 -9.07 3.38
CA ILE A 115 4.02 -7.86 4.14
C ILE A 115 4.50 -8.00 5.59
N PHE A 116 4.26 -9.15 6.23
CA PHE A 116 4.73 -9.41 7.59
C PHE A 116 6.25 -9.39 7.71
N SER A 117 6.94 -10.08 6.80
CA SER A 117 8.40 -10.10 6.77
C SER A 117 8.99 -8.71 6.53
N PHE A 118 8.36 -7.94 5.65
CA PHE A 118 8.74 -6.55 5.41
C PHE A 118 8.50 -5.67 6.64
N ALA A 119 7.39 -5.84 7.36
CA ALA A 119 7.15 -5.15 8.61
C ALA A 119 8.19 -5.47 9.69
N LEU A 120 8.58 -6.75 9.84
CA LEU A 120 9.66 -7.16 10.75
C LEU A 120 11.01 -6.56 10.36
N LEU A 121 11.30 -6.50 9.05
CA LEU A 121 12.51 -5.86 8.55
C LEU A 121 12.54 -4.36 8.90
N LEU A 122 11.43 -3.65 8.70
CA LEU A 122 11.32 -2.24 9.07
C LEU A 122 11.46 -2.03 10.58
N LEU A 123 10.82 -2.87 11.41
CA LEU A 123 10.99 -2.81 12.87
C LEU A 123 12.46 -2.95 13.27
N PHE A 124 13.18 -3.89 12.66
CA PHE A 124 14.61 -4.07 12.91
C PHE A 124 15.42 -2.84 12.48
N ILE A 125 15.20 -2.36 11.25
CA ILE A 125 15.90 -1.18 10.70
C ILE A 125 15.67 0.06 11.56
N ASP A 126 14.42 0.32 11.95
CA ASP A 126 14.03 1.52 12.70
C ASP A 126 14.49 1.45 14.16
N PHE A 127 14.47 0.26 14.78
CA PHE A 127 14.98 0.06 16.14
C PHE A 127 16.49 0.29 16.22
N PHE A 128 17.26 -0.30 15.29
CA PHE A 128 18.72 -0.19 15.28
C PHE A 128 19.25 1.02 14.51
N HIS A 129 18.35 1.84 13.93
CA HIS A 129 18.72 3.02 13.13
C HIS A 129 19.69 2.64 12.00
N PHE A 130 19.46 1.49 11.35
CA PHE A 130 20.43 0.87 10.43
C PHE A 130 20.56 1.61 9.09
N LEU A 131 19.55 2.39 8.70
CA LEU A 131 19.53 3.17 7.47
C LEU A 131 19.69 4.67 7.76
N PRO A 132 20.17 5.47 6.80
CA PRO A 132 20.11 6.92 6.89
C PRO A 132 18.67 7.38 7.14
N LYS A 133 18.51 8.37 8.02
CA LYS A 133 17.21 8.90 8.48
C LYS A 133 16.23 9.16 7.33
N LYS A 134 16.71 9.79 6.25
CA LYS A 134 15.90 10.07 5.04
C LYS A 134 15.33 8.82 4.38
N LEU A 135 16.13 7.75 4.28
CA LEU A 135 15.69 6.49 3.67
C LEU A 135 14.75 5.73 4.61
N ALA A 136 15.11 5.61 5.88
CA ALA A 136 14.25 4.99 6.90
C ALA A 136 12.88 5.65 6.93
N TYR A 137 12.84 6.98 6.95
CA TYR A 137 11.58 7.72 7.02
C TYR A 137 10.78 7.68 5.72
N ALA A 138 11.43 7.51 4.57
CA ALA A 138 10.71 7.33 3.31
C ALA A 138 9.93 6.00 3.32
N ILE A 139 10.61 4.89 3.69
CA ILE A 139 10.04 3.53 3.66
C ILE A 139 9.15 3.22 4.88
N SER A 140 9.33 3.92 6.00
CA SER A 140 8.49 3.80 7.20
C SER A 140 7.54 5.00 7.36
N SER A 141 7.34 5.79 6.31
CA SER A 141 6.40 6.92 6.34
C SER A 141 4.96 6.43 6.56
N PRO A 142 4.12 7.20 7.27
CA PRO A 142 2.71 6.88 7.43
C PRO A 142 2.02 6.64 6.08
N ALA A 143 2.29 7.47 5.07
CA ALA A 143 1.72 7.33 3.74
C ALA A 143 2.04 5.97 3.10
N TYR A 144 3.32 5.55 3.13
CA TYR A 144 3.75 4.29 2.54
C TYR A 144 3.18 3.08 3.29
N ILE A 145 3.26 3.10 4.62
CA ILE A 145 2.77 2.02 5.48
C ILE A 145 1.25 1.86 5.36
N ASN A 146 0.50 2.96 5.39
CA ASN A 146 -0.95 2.93 5.26
C ASN A 146 -1.36 2.44 3.87
N PHE A 147 -0.65 2.85 2.81
CA PHE A 147 -0.90 2.34 1.47
C PHE A 147 -0.67 0.82 1.38
N LEU A 148 0.47 0.34 1.88
CA LEU A 148 0.79 -1.09 1.85
C LEU A 148 -0.21 -1.92 2.67
N GLY A 149 -0.62 -1.42 3.84
CA GLY A 149 -1.67 -2.01 4.65
C GLY A 149 -3.02 -2.04 3.93
N LEU A 150 -3.44 -0.92 3.33
CA LEU A 150 -4.70 -0.80 2.60
C LEU A 150 -4.78 -1.77 1.42
N ILE A 151 -3.76 -1.80 0.57
CA ILE A 151 -3.70 -2.73 -0.57
C ILE A 151 -3.62 -4.18 -0.09
N GLY A 152 -2.79 -4.47 0.92
CA GLY A 152 -2.69 -5.79 1.53
C GLY A 152 -4.05 -6.31 2.00
N ILE A 153 -4.79 -5.49 2.75
CA ILE A 153 -6.14 -5.81 3.21
C ILE A 153 -7.08 -6.05 2.02
N MET A 154 -7.15 -5.14 1.05
CA MET A 154 -8.05 -5.28 -0.11
C MET A 154 -7.76 -6.54 -0.93
N LEU A 155 -6.49 -6.87 -1.18
CA LEU A 155 -6.10 -8.05 -1.98
C LEU A 155 -6.32 -9.36 -1.22
N VAL A 156 -5.95 -9.40 0.06
CA VAL A 156 -6.05 -10.62 0.87
C VAL A 156 -7.51 -10.96 1.17
N TYR A 157 -8.31 -9.98 1.60
CA TYR A 157 -9.73 -10.23 1.92
C TYR A 157 -10.59 -10.54 0.69
N SER A 158 -10.20 -10.08 -0.51
CA SER A 158 -11.04 -10.23 -1.70
C SER A 158 -10.79 -11.54 -2.44
N SER A 159 -11.59 -12.58 -2.20
CA SER A 159 -11.44 -13.90 -2.87
C SER A 159 -11.44 -13.85 -4.41
N LYS A 160 -12.08 -12.84 -5.00
CA LYS A 160 -12.29 -12.71 -6.45
C LYS A 160 -11.18 -11.98 -7.20
N ILE A 161 -10.20 -11.41 -6.51
CA ILE A 161 -9.11 -10.65 -7.13
C ILE A 161 -7.91 -11.58 -7.32
N PRO A 162 -7.57 -11.98 -8.56
CA PRO A 162 -6.39 -12.78 -8.80
C PRO A 162 -5.12 -11.96 -8.56
N LEU A 163 -4.02 -12.64 -8.22
CA LEU A 163 -2.72 -12.02 -7.99
C LEU A 163 -1.84 -12.22 -9.24
N ASP A 164 -2.06 -11.36 -10.23
CA ASP A 164 -1.36 -11.36 -11.51
C ASP A 164 -0.72 -9.99 -11.80
N TRP A 165 -0.05 -9.87 -12.95
CA TRP A 165 0.59 -8.61 -13.38
C TRP A 165 -0.42 -7.48 -13.64
N THR A 166 -1.65 -7.80 -14.03
CA THR A 166 -2.72 -6.82 -14.19
C THR A 166 -3.10 -6.21 -12.84
N THR A 167 -3.24 -7.04 -11.81
CA THR A 167 -3.48 -6.60 -10.42
C THR A 167 -2.35 -5.74 -9.90
N PHE A 168 -1.10 -6.12 -10.16
CA PHE A 168 0.05 -5.30 -9.79
C PHE A 168 0.00 -3.91 -10.44
N GLY A 169 -0.26 -3.83 -11.76
CA GLY A 169 -0.41 -2.55 -12.46
C GLY A 169 -1.59 -1.72 -11.92
N ALA A 170 -2.72 -2.36 -11.59
CA ALA A 170 -3.87 -1.70 -11.00
C ALA A 170 -3.53 -1.10 -9.62
N CYS A 171 -2.78 -1.83 -8.79
CA CYS A 171 -2.30 -1.33 -7.50
C CYS A 171 -1.38 -0.10 -7.66
N LEU A 172 -0.53 -0.07 -8.69
CA LEU A 172 0.32 1.11 -8.97
C LEU A 172 -0.50 2.34 -9.37
N VAL A 173 -1.56 2.17 -10.17
CA VAL A 173 -2.47 3.29 -10.49
C VAL A 173 -3.20 3.77 -9.23
N ILE A 174 -3.67 2.85 -8.39
CA ILE A 174 -4.30 3.19 -7.11
C ILE A 174 -3.31 3.92 -6.18
N LEU A 175 -2.03 3.54 -6.16
CA LEU A 175 -0.98 4.27 -5.43
C LEU A 175 -0.88 5.72 -5.89
N ILE A 176 -0.81 5.94 -7.19
CA ILE A 176 -0.72 7.29 -7.77
C ILE A 176 -1.94 8.11 -7.38
N LEU A 177 -3.15 7.54 -7.50
CA LEU A 177 -4.39 8.20 -7.09
C LEU A 177 -4.41 8.51 -5.59
N PHE A 178 -3.95 7.57 -4.75
CA PHE A 178 -3.85 7.77 -3.31
C PHE A 178 -2.91 8.94 -2.96
N ILE A 179 -1.74 9.01 -3.58
CA ILE A 179 -0.79 10.13 -3.40
C ILE A 179 -1.43 11.45 -3.85
N ILE A 180 -2.09 11.49 -5.00
CA ILE A 180 -2.79 12.70 -5.48
C ILE A 180 -3.85 13.15 -4.48
N ILE A 181 -4.68 12.22 -3.97
CA ILE A 181 -5.71 12.54 -2.99
C ILE A 181 -5.09 13.07 -1.69
N ALA A 182 -4.00 12.46 -1.20
CA ALA A 182 -3.30 12.94 -0.02
C ALA A 182 -2.80 14.37 -0.22
N GLU A 183 -2.16 14.68 -1.36
CA GLU A 183 -1.70 16.03 -1.70
C GLU A 183 -2.86 17.03 -1.81
N LEU A 184 -4.01 16.63 -2.37
CA LEU A 184 -5.21 17.47 -2.41
C LEU A 184 -5.77 17.75 -1.02
N LEU A 185 -5.81 16.75 -0.13
CA LEU A 185 -6.21 16.94 1.27
C LEU A 185 -5.28 17.93 1.98
N TYR A 186 -3.98 17.90 1.66
CA TYR A 186 -3.02 18.86 2.18
C TYR A 186 -3.26 20.29 1.76
N LEU A 187 -3.77 20.53 0.54
CA LEU A 187 -4.14 21.87 0.09
C LEU A 187 -5.29 22.47 0.92
N MET A 188 -6.12 21.63 1.54
CA MET A 188 -7.22 22.07 2.39
C MET A 188 -6.76 22.48 3.81
N VAL A 189 -5.53 22.12 4.21
CA VAL A 189 -4.98 22.47 5.53
C VAL A 189 -4.19 23.78 5.44
N PRO A 190 -4.62 24.87 6.10
CA PRO A 190 -3.92 26.13 6.05
C PRO A 190 -2.55 26.01 6.73
N THR A 191 -1.53 26.53 6.03
CA THR A 191 -0.08 26.46 6.30
C THR A 191 0.58 25.19 5.75
N HIS A 192 1.32 25.35 4.63
CA HIS A 192 1.78 24.25 3.74
C HIS A 192 3.23 23.74 3.95
N HIS A 193 3.45 22.42 3.92
CA HIS A 193 4.64 21.68 3.42
C HIS A 193 4.21 20.24 3.05
N SER A 194 4.46 19.79 1.81
CA SER A 194 4.05 18.44 1.34
C SER A 194 4.79 17.30 2.07
N PRO A 195 4.23 16.07 2.12
CA PRO A 195 4.92 14.86 2.59
C PRO A 195 6.29 14.66 1.94
N ILE A 196 6.38 14.91 0.63
CA ILE A 196 7.63 14.80 -0.12
C ILE A 196 8.66 15.82 0.38
N ASN A 197 8.24 17.07 0.60
CA ASN A 197 9.13 18.12 1.10
C ASN A 197 9.65 17.82 2.52
N ARG A 198 8.84 17.16 3.38
CA ARG A 198 9.29 16.70 4.70
C ARG A 198 10.44 15.70 4.60
N ILE A 199 10.36 14.74 3.67
CA ILE A 199 11.44 13.76 3.45
C ILE A 199 12.69 14.45 2.89
N LEU A 200 12.53 15.45 2.03
CA LEU A 200 13.66 16.14 1.40
C LEU A 200 14.43 17.08 2.34
N THR A 201 13.75 17.68 3.33
CA THR A 201 14.32 18.73 4.21
C THR A 201 14.99 18.20 5.47
N VAL A 202 14.97 16.88 5.71
CA VAL A 202 15.57 16.25 6.91
C VAL A 202 17.05 16.58 7.07
N ASP A 203 17.83 16.59 5.98
CA ASP A 203 19.29 16.76 6.03
C ASP A 203 19.72 18.21 6.37
N ASP A 204 18.90 19.20 6.02
CA ASP A 204 19.24 20.62 6.21
C ASP A 204 19.19 21.05 7.68
N LYS A 205 18.37 20.39 8.49
CA LYS A 205 18.26 20.69 9.92
C LYS A 205 19.36 20.02 10.76
N GLU A 206 19.87 18.86 10.35
CA GLU A 206 21.02 18.23 11.01
C GLU A 206 22.29 19.06 10.86
N LYS A 207 22.53 19.63 9.67
CA LYS A 207 23.68 20.52 9.44
C LYS A 207 23.66 21.80 10.27
N LYS A 208 22.49 22.22 10.79
CA LYS A 208 22.36 23.40 11.66
C LYS A 208 22.54 23.09 13.15
N LYS A 209 22.54 21.82 13.54
CA LYS A 209 22.71 21.39 14.95
C LYS A 209 24.17 21.04 15.30
N ASN A 210 25.04 20.92 14.31
CA ASN A 210 26.49 20.72 14.45
C ASN A 210 27.23 22.03 14.15
#